data_AF-A0A7S1LFJ1-F1
#
_entry.id   AF-A0A7S1LFJ1-F1
#
_cell.length_a   1.000
_cell.length_b   1.000
_cell.length_c   1.000
_cell.angle_alpha   90.00
_cell.angle_beta   90.00
_cell.angle_gamma   90.00
#
_symmetry.space_group_name_H-M   'P 1'
#
loop_
_entity.id
_entity.type
_entity.pdbx_description
1 polymer ?
#
loop_
_entity_poly.entity_id
_entity_poly.type
_entity_poly.pdbx_seq_one_letter_code
_entity_poly.pdbx_strand_id
1 'polypeptide(L)'
;RIMSKTATKALKKAVMAEVMELQSLPAVSAEELAKHNKPDDAWVMVDGVVYDVTKFARLHPGGRAVLLRAAGTDATADFKQVHADTVLKKYARLRVGRLAVEDMDPAEAAKLMKAKAMEKWLPLTEPYFNDIRGTLKSPNFQQKHLDYQKKLQKFVAEVQPFVGKWDEAKKYPRELHKKAYEMGIYTPNYDAKYGGTPPEGGFDYFMAMIGSYELTRIGCGGLITAIWSLLIGLPPIMAHGSEEIKQTVGREIITAEKLSALAITEPWGGS
;
A
#
# COMPACT_ATOMS: atom_id res chain seq x y z
N ARG A 1 3.92 -5.32 -8.24
CA ARG A 1 4.62 -4.60 -9.34
C ARG A 1 4.50 -3.10 -9.04
N ILE A 2 5.54 -2.47 -8.47
CA ILE A 2 5.53 -1.02 -8.22
C ILE A 2 5.66 -0.35 -9.59
N MET A 3 4.72 0.53 -9.91
CA MET A 3 4.73 1.28 -11.16
C MET A 3 6.05 2.07 -11.28
N SER A 4 6.71 1.99 -12.45
CA SER A 4 7.96 2.71 -12.73
C SER A 4 7.80 4.21 -12.44
N LYS A 5 8.89 4.95 -12.13
CA LYS A 5 8.83 6.41 -11.90
C LYS A 5 8.08 7.16 -13.03
N THR A 6 8.18 6.66 -14.26
CA THR A 6 7.45 7.14 -15.43
C THR A 6 5.94 6.85 -15.31
N ALA A 7 5.55 5.64 -14.90
CA ALA A 7 4.17 5.28 -14.63
C ALA A 7 3.60 6.00 -13.40
N THR A 8 4.39 6.30 -12.36
CA THR A 8 3.98 7.16 -11.23
C THR A 8 3.76 8.60 -11.67
N LYS A 9 4.61 9.14 -12.57
CA LYS A 9 4.45 10.49 -13.12
C LYS A 9 3.24 10.58 -14.05
N ALA A 10 3.04 9.57 -14.90
CA ALA A 10 1.86 9.46 -15.76
C ALA A 10 0.57 9.33 -14.95
N LEU A 11 0.59 8.51 -13.88
CA LEU A 11 -0.53 8.38 -12.95
C LEU A 11 -0.83 9.70 -12.25
N LYS A 12 0.18 10.37 -11.67
CA LYS A 12 0.00 11.68 -11.05
C LYS A 12 -0.58 12.69 -12.04
N LYS A 13 -0.11 12.70 -13.29
CA LYS A 13 -0.64 13.57 -14.34
C LYS A 13 -2.10 13.24 -14.67
N ALA A 14 -2.44 11.96 -14.80
CA ALA A 14 -3.81 11.52 -15.07
C ALA A 14 -4.78 11.86 -13.93
N VAL A 15 -4.37 11.61 -12.68
CA VAL A 15 -5.13 11.98 -11.48
C VAL A 15 -5.33 13.48 -11.39
N MET A 16 -4.28 14.27 -11.62
CA MET A 16 -4.40 15.75 -11.57
C MET A 16 -5.27 16.29 -12.71
N ALA A 17 -5.23 15.69 -13.89
CA ALA A 17 -6.12 16.05 -14.98
C ALA A 17 -7.60 15.76 -14.65
N GLU A 18 -7.90 14.59 -14.06
CA GLU A 18 -9.25 14.23 -13.62
C GLU A 18 -9.74 15.15 -12.48
N VAL A 19 -8.87 15.52 -11.54
CA VAL A 19 -9.19 16.50 -10.48
C VAL A 19 -9.46 17.89 -11.06
N MET A 20 -8.65 18.35 -12.02
CA MET A 20 -8.84 19.64 -12.68
C MET A 20 -10.14 19.69 -13.51
N GLU A 21 -10.46 18.59 -14.22
CA GLU A 21 -11.73 18.45 -14.94
C GLU A 21 -12.91 18.56 -13.97
N LEU A 22 -12.87 17.84 -12.86
CA LEU A 22 -13.91 17.90 -11.83
C LEU A 22 -14.03 19.30 -11.21
N GLN A 23 -12.91 19.97 -10.94
CA GLN A 23 -12.90 21.34 -10.40
C GLN A 23 -13.48 22.39 -11.34
N SER A 24 -13.41 22.15 -12.66
CA SER A 24 -13.99 23.03 -13.68
C SER A 24 -15.53 22.94 -13.77
N LEU A 25 -16.14 21.91 -13.15
CA LEU A 25 -17.59 21.79 -13.09
C LEU A 25 -18.19 22.85 -12.15
N PRO A 26 -19.37 23.40 -12.47
CA PRO A 26 -20.10 24.29 -11.57
C PRO A 26 -20.30 23.68 -10.18
N ALA A 27 -20.16 24.48 -9.13
CA ALA A 27 -20.46 24.04 -7.77
C ALA A 27 -21.97 24.00 -7.53
N VAL A 28 -22.45 22.93 -6.91
CA VAL A 28 -23.86 22.69 -6.55
C VAL A 28 -23.92 22.41 -5.04
N SER A 29 -24.56 23.24 -4.24
CA SER A 29 -24.63 22.99 -2.79
C SER A 29 -25.47 21.75 -2.46
N ALA A 30 -25.33 21.23 -1.24
CA ALA A 30 -26.15 20.11 -0.78
C ALA A 30 -27.64 20.49 -0.71
N GLU A 31 -27.93 21.74 -0.31
CA GLU A 31 -29.29 22.29 -0.29
C GLU A 31 -29.86 22.40 -1.69
N GLU A 32 -29.04 22.79 -2.67
CA GLU A 32 -29.48 22.85 -4.06
C GLU A 32 -29.77 21.47 -4.61
N LEU A 33 -28.87 20.49 -4.42
CA LEU A 33 -29.09 19.11 -4.79
C LEU A 33 -30.41 18.57 -4.20
N ALA A 34 -30.66 18.82 -2.92
CA ALA A 34 -31.85 18.33 -2.22
C ALA A 34 -33.18 18.86 -2.77
N LYS A 35 -33.19 19.99 -3.50
CA LYS A 35 -34.39 20.53 -4.15
C LYS A 35 -34.83 19.70 -5.36
N HIS A 36 -33.88 19.03 -6.03
CA HIS A 36 -34.09 18.25 -7.25
C HIS A 36 -34.44 16.80 -6.93
N ASN A 37 -35.58 16.58 -6.27
CA ASN A 37 -36.03 15.28 -5.75
C ASN A 37 -37.38 14.80 -6.32
N LYS A 38 -37.85 15.39 -7.43
CA LYS A 38 -39.18 15.14 -8.01
C LYS A 38 -39.11 14.31 -9.28
N PRO A 39 -40.21 13.61 -9.66
CA PRO A 39 -40.20 12.75 -10.86
C PRO A 39 -39.93 13.44 -12.20
N ASP A 40 -40.12 14.75 -12.26
CA ASP A 40 -39.89 15.66 -13.39
C ASP A 40 -38.75 16.66 -13.13
N ASP A 41 -38.06 16.53 -11.99
CA ASP A 41 -36.89 17.32 -11.61
C ASP A 41 -36.04 16.51 -10.61
N ALA A 42 -35.19 15.61 -11.13
CA ALA A 42 -34.47 14.62 -10.35
C ALA A 42 -32.97 14.69 -10.64
N TRP A 43 -32.18 15.08 -9.63
CA TRP A 43 -30.73 15.02 -9.68
C TRP A 43 -30.22 13.97 -8.69
N VAL A 44 -29.07 13.38 -8.99
CA VAL A 44 -28.38 12.46 -8.08
C VAL A 44 -26.91 12.81 -8.05
N MET A 45 -26.27 12.61 -6.90
CA MET A 45 -24.82 12.69 -6.81
C MET A 45 -24.20 11.30 -6.88
N VAL A 46 -23.16 11.14 -7.70
CA VAL A 46 -22.31 9.94 -7.70
C VAL A 46 -20.85 10.38 -7.70
N ASP A 47 -20.11 9.94 -6.68
CA ASP A 47 -18.70 10.27 -6.45
C ASP A 47 -18.38 11.78 -6.47
N GLY A 48 -19.28 12.60 -5.91
CA GLY A 48 -19.10 14.06 -5.80
C GLY A 48 -19.50 14.84 -7.05
N VAL A 49 -19.95 14.16 -8.11
CA VAL A 49 -20.48 14.79 -9.34
C VAL A 49 -22.00 14.68 -9.34
N VAL A 50 -22.66 15.79 -9.64
CA VAL A 50 -24.11 15.90 -9.70
C VAL A 50 -24.58 15.67 -11.14
N TYR A 51 -25.53 14.77 -11.31
CA TYR A 51 -26.11 14.40 -12.60
C TYR A 51 -27.61 14.70 -12.63
N ASP A 52 -28.07 15.37 -13.69
CA ASP A 52 -29.49 15.51 -13.98
C ASP A 52 -29.97 14.21 -14.65
N VAL A 53 -30.73 13.43 -13.88
CA VAL A 53 -31.30 12.16 -14.33
C VAL A 53 -32.76 12.28 -14.73
N THR A 54 -33.34 13.49 -14.74
CA THR A 54 -34.76 13.74 -14.99
C THR A 54 -35.28 13.03 -16.24
N LYS A 55 -34.60 13.23 -17.37
CA LYS A 55 -34.97 12.57 -18.64
C LYS A 55 -34.48 11.13 -18.71
N PHE A 56 -33.34 10.85 -18.10
CA PHE A 56 -32.72 9.54 -18.12
C PHE A 56 -33.46 8.51 -17.27
N ALA A 57 -34.20 8.92 -16.23
CA ALA A 57 -34.89 8.01 -15.33
C ALA A 57 -35.91 7.10 -16.04
N ARG A 58 -36.48 7.55 -17.15
CA ARG A 58 -37.39 6.73 -17.98
C ARG A 58 -36.66 5.70 -18.85
N LEU A 59 -35.38 5.92 -19.08
CA LEU A 59 -34.51 5.09 -19.92
C LEU A 59 -33.58 4.21 -19.08
N HIS A 60 -33.64 4.32 -17.75
CA HIS A 60 -32.77 3.59 -16.84
C HIS A 60 -33.13 2.09 -16.84
N PRO A 61 -32.22 1.17 -17.20
CA PRO A 61 -32.52 -0.27 -17.28
C PRO A 61 -32.95 -0.90 -15.96
N GLY A 62 -32.48 -0.37 -14.82
CA GLY A 62 -32.90 -0.80 -13.48
C GLY A 62 -34.27 -0.24 -13.06
N GLY A 63 -34.94 0.49 -13.95
CA GLY A 63 -36.25 1.10 -13.71
C GLY A 63 -36.15 2.52 -13.13
N ARG A 64 -37.22 3.29 -13.38
CA ARG A 64 -37.34 4.70 -12.96
C ARG A 64 -37.35 4.87 -11.45
N ALA A 65 -38.01 3.97 -10.73
CA ALA A 65 -38.23 4.10 -9.29
C ALA A 65 -36.92 4.12 -8.48
N VAL A 66 -35.87 3.46 -8.97
CA VAL A 66 -34.56 3.40 -8.30
C VAL A 66 -33.89 4.77 -8.29
N LEU A 67 -33.86 5.47 -9.44
CA LEU A 67 -33.26 6.80 -9.51
C LEU A 67 -34.09 7.85 -8.76
N LEU A 68 -35.43 7.73 -8.78
CA LEU A 68 -36.28 8.65 -8.04
C LEU A 68 -36.17 8.48 -6.52
N ARG A 69 -35.91 7.27 -6.03
CA ARG A 69 -35.65 7.03 -4.60
C ARG A 69 -34.38 7.73 -4.13
N ALA A 70 -33.37 7.82 -5.00
CA ALA A 70 -32.10 8.47 -4.70
C ALA A 70 -32.05 9.94 -5.16
N ALA A 71 -33.18 10.49 -5.65
CA ALA A 71 -33.21 11.86 -6.15
C ALA A 71 -33.01 12.86 -5.00
N GLY A 72 -32.15 13.85 -5.24
CA GLY A 72 -31.72 14.84 -4.27
C GLY A 72 -30.72 14.35 -3.23
N THR A 73 -30.10 13.17 -3.40
CA THR A 73 -29.17 12.58 -2.42
C THR A 73 -27.88 12.03 -3.04
N ASP A 74 -26.98 11.54 -2.18
CA ASP A 74 -25.79 10.76 -2.57
C ASP A 74 -26.18 9.32 -2.93
N ALA A 75 -26.14 9.01 -4.22
CA ALA A 75 -26.41 7.68 -4.76
C ALA A 75 -25.13 6.84 -4.95
N THR A 76 -23.97 7.27 -4.46
CA THR A 76 -22.67 6.61 -4.73
C THR A 76 -22.65 5.16 -4.29
N ALA A 77 -23.13 4.87 -3.08
CA ALA A 77 -23.13 3.50 -2.54
C ALA A 77 -24.05 2.58 -3.34
N ASP A 78 -25.23 3.06 -3.72
CA ASP A 78 -26.19 2.31 -4.51
C ASP A 78 -25.68 2.08 -5.94
N PHE A 79 -25.07 3.10 -6.55
CA PHE A 79 -24.47 2.99 -7.87
C PHE A 79 -23.36 1.93 -7.91
N LYS A 80 -22.44 1.93 -6.93
CA LYS A 80 -21.28 1.01 -6.90
C LYS A 80 -21.67 -0.46 -6.67
N GLN A 81 -22.84 -0.73 -6.12
CA GLN A 81 -23.33 -2.11 -5.95
C GLN A 81 -23.70 -2.76 -7.29
N VAL A 82 -24.13 -1.97 -8.28
CA VAL A 82 -24.75 -2.50 -9.51
C VAL A 82 -24.09 -1.99 -10.80
N HIS A 83 -23.23 -0.97 -10.72
CA HIS A 83 -22.63 -0.33 -11.89
C HIS A 83 -21.13 -0.11 -11.71
N ALA A 84 -20.39 -0.28 -12.81
CA ALA A 84 -18.98 0.10 -12.90
C ALA A 84 -18.83 1.59 -13.26
N ASP A 85 -17.78 2.25 -12.77
CA ASP A 85 -17.47 3.67 -13.02
C ASP A 85 -17.43 4.04 -14.51
N THR A 86 -17.11 3.08 -15.38
CA THR A 86 -17.09 3.28 -16.84
C THR A 86 -18.45 3.70 -17.40
N VAL A 87 -19.54 3.40 -16.69
CA VAL A 87 -20.90 3.80 -17.07
C VAL A 87 -21.03 5.32 -17.02
N LEU A 88 -20.50 5.98 -15.99
CA LEU A 88 -20.58 7.45 -15.84
C LEU A 88 -19.86 8.19 -16.98
N LYS A 89 -18.81 7.60 -17.58
CA LYS A 89 -18.14 8.18 -18.75
C LYS A 89 -19.07 8.31 -19.96
N LYS A 90 -19.97 7.34 -20.16
CA LYS A 90 -20.96 7.36 -21.26
C LYS A 90 -22.06 8.41 -21.03
N TYR A 91 -22.27 8.80 -19.79
CA TYR A 91 -23.30 9.75 -19.36
C TYR A 91 -22.72 11.07 -18.84
N ALA A 92 -21.48 11.41 -19.22
CA ALA A 92 -20.86 12.68 -18.87
C ALA A 92 -21.69 13.91 -19.29
N ARG A 93 -22.52 13.78 -20.34
CA ARG A 93 -23.47 14.81 -20.80
C ARG A 93 -24.58 15.15 -19.79
N LEU A 94 -24.82 14.29 -18.80
CA LEU A 94 -25.83 14.50 -17.77
C LEU A 94 -25.27 15.26 -16.56
N ARG A 95 -23.95 15.55 -16.54
CA ARG A 95 -23.32 16.29 -15.44
C ARG A 95 -23.86 17.72 -15.40
N VAL A 96 -24.32 18.12 -14.24
CA VAL A 96 -24.76 19.50 -13.96
C VAL A 96 -23.65 20.26 -13.24
N GLY A 97 -22.92 19.56 -12.37
CA GLY A 97 -21.90 20.19 -11.57
C GLY A 97 -21.17 19.18 -10.69
N ARG A 98 -20.41 19.71 -9.74
CA ARG A 98 -19.86 18.97 -8.60
C ARG A 98 -20.50 19.50 -7.33
N LEU A 99 -20.58 18.67 -6.30
CA LEU A 99 -21.03 19.15 -4.99
C LEU A 99 -20.09 20.28 -4.53
N ALA A 100 -20.67 21.40 -4.11
CA ALA A 100 -19.95 22.56 -3.60
C ALA A 100 -19.18 22.12 -2.35
N VAL A 101 -17.92 22.50 -2.31
CA VAL A 101 -16.98 22.15 -1.23
C VAL A 101 -17.07 23.21 -0.12
N GLU A 102 -18.17 23.95 -0.04
CA GLU A 102 -18.28 25.11 0.87
C GLU A 102 -18.47 24.69 2.34
N ASP A 103 -18.80 23.43 2.62
CA ASP A 103 -18.91 22.87 3.98
C ASP A 103 -17.77 21.94 4.38
N MET A 104 -16.69 21.85 3.58
CA MET A 104 -15.54 20.99 3.89
C MET A 104 -14.24 21.79 3.82
N ASP A 105 -13.36 21.61 4.81
CA ASP A 105 -12.03 22.22 4.82
C ASP A 105 -11.30 21.89 3.49
N PRO A 106 -10.77 22.89 2.75
CA PRO A 106 -9.99 22.68 1.53
C PRO A 106 -8.87 21.62 1.66
N ALA A 107 -8.28 21.47 2.85
CA ALA A 107 -7.31 20.42 3.12
C ALA A 107 -7.96 19.02 3.17
N GLU A 108 -9.16 18.91 3.73
CA GLU A 108 -9.95 17.67 3.74
C GLU A 108 -10.48 17.31 2.37
N ALA A 109 -10.93 18.28 1.58
CA ALA A 109 -11.39 18.05 0.21
C ALA A 109 -10.25 17.58 -0.70
N ALA A 110 -9.06 18.17 -0.58
CA ALA A 110 -7.86 17.72 -1.28
C ALA A 110 -7.44 16.31 -0.82
N LYS A 111 -7.58 15.99 0.47
CA LYS A 111 -7.31 14.67 1.05
C LYS A 111 -8.29 13.62 0.56
N LEU A 112 -9.59 13.95 0.48
CA LEU A 112 -10.65 13.06 -0.01
C LEU A 112 -10.50 12.77 -1.50
N MET A 113 -10.25 13.80 -2.31
CA MET A 113 -9.99 13.63 -3.75
C MET A 113 -8.74 12.81 -4.00
N LYS A 114 -7.66 13.04 -3.23
CA LYS A 114 -6.45 12.23 -3.27
C LYS A 114 -6.70 10.79 -2.82
N ALA A 115 -7.52 10.58 -1.79
CA ALA A 115 -7.87 9.26 -1.28
C ALA A 115 -8.71 8.45 -2.29
N LYS A 116 -9.76 9.05 -2.89
CA LYS A 116 -10.59 8.41 -3.93
C LYS A 116 -9.80 8.14 -5.21
N ALA A 117 -8.93 9.06 -5.62
CA ALA A 117 -8.02 8.84 -6.74
C ALA A 117 -6.99 7.76 -6.41
N MET A 118 -6.58 7.60 -5.15
CA MET A 118 -5.67 6.53 -4.76
C MET A 118 -6.40 5.18 -4.64
N GLU A 119 -7.67 5.17 -4.21
CA GLU A 119 -8.54 3.99 -4.09
C GLU A 119 -8.79 3.29 -5.44
N LYS A 120 -9.04 4.06 -6.50
CA LYS A 120 -9.21 3.56 -7.88
C LYS A 120 -7.93 2.94 -8.48
N TRP A 121 -6.77 3.26 -7.92
CA TRP A 121 -5.46 2.89 -8.46
C TRP A 121 -4.61 2.05 -7.50
N LEU A 122 -5.12 1.77 -6.30
CA LEU A 122 -4.47 0.88 -5.36
C LEU A 122 -4.75 -0.56 -5.77
N PRO A 123 -3.73 -1.41 -5.97
CA PRO A 123 -3.99 -2.81 -6.25
C PRO A 123 -4.78 -3.42 -5.09
N LEU A 124 -5.96 -3.99 -5.38
CA LEU A 124 -6.75 -4.85 -4.48
C LEU A 124 -5.97 -6.10 -3.99
N THR A 125 -4.67 -6.20 -4.27
CA THR A 125 -3.76 -7.30 -3.96
C THR A 125 -2.82 -6.99 -2.80
N GLU A 126 -2.93 -5.82 -2.16
CA GLU A 126 -2.13 -5.53 -0.97
C GLU A 126 -2.71 -6.25 0.26
N PRO A 127 -1.91 -7.02 1.02
CA PRO A 127 -2.36 -7.72 2.21
C PRO A 127 -2.99 -6.77 3.21
N TYR A 128 -3.90 -7.28 4.05
CA TYR A 128 -4.63 -6.51 5.07
C TYR A 128 -3.74 -5.62 5.97
N PHE A 129 -2.48 -6.00 6.20
CA PHE A 129 -1.52 -5.20 6.99
C PHE A 129 -0.86 -4.05 6.23
N ASN A 130 -1.01 -4.00 4.90
CA ASN A 130 -0.59 -2.92 4.03
C ASN A 130 -1.73 -1.93 3.76
N ASP A 131 -2.75 -1.88 4.64
CA ASP A 131 -3.82 -0.91 4.50
C ASP A 131 -3.36 0.52 4.79
N ILE A 132 -2.70 1.12 3.81
CA ILE A 132 -2.35 2.55 3.78
C ILE A 132 -3.60 3.46 3.83
N ARG A 133 -4.81 2.90 3.68
CA ARG A 133 -6.08 3.64 3.80
C ARG A 133 -6.44 3.89 5.27
N GLY A 134 -5.84 3.16 6.23
CA GLY A 134 -6.20 3.26 7.66
C GLY A 134 -7.64 2.83 7.96
N THR A 135 -8.29 2.15 7.01
CA THR A 135 -9.70 1.76 7.03
C THR A 135 -9.92 0.39 7.66
N LEU A 136 -8.90 -0.47 7.67
CA LEU A 136 -8.92 -1.82 8.21
C LEU A 136 -7.97 -1.88 9.41
N LYS A 137 -8.44 -1.37 10.54
CA LYS A 137 -7.74 -1.54 11.82
C LYS A 137 -7.88 -2.99 12.26
N SER A 138 -6.81 -3.77 12.11
CA SER A 138 -6.74 -5.10 12.72
C SER A 138 -6.18 -4.97 14.14
N PRO A 139 -6.80 -5.61 15.15
CA PRO A 139 -6.30 -5.57 16.52
C PRO A 139 -4.90 -6.21 16.67
N ASN A 140 -4.48 -7.01 15.69
CA ASN A 140 -3.19 -7.68 15.70
C ASN A 140 -2.03 -6.78 15.22
N PHE A 141 -2.32 -5.71 14.47
CA PHE A 141 -1.29 -4.82 13.93
C PHE A 141 -1.22 -3.52 14.75
N GLN A 142 -0.27 -3.50 15.67
CA GLN A 142 0.11 -2.35 16.48
C GLN A 142 1.11 -1.42 15.78
N GLN A 143 1.35 -0.23 16.36
CA GLN A 143 2.27 0.79 15.84
C GLN A 143 3.68 0.25 15.56
N LYS A 144 4.22 -0.64 16.43
CA LYS A 144 5.53 -1.27 16.23
C LYS A 144 5.66 -2.01 14.89
N HIS A 145 4.58 -2.63 14.41
CA HIS A 145 4.57 -3.32 13.12
C HIS A 145 4.63 -2.34 11.96
N LEU A 146 3.89 -1.24 12.04
CA LEU A 146 3.87 -0.19 11.03
C LEU A 146 5.22 0.51 10.92
N ASP A 147 5.90 0.75 12.04
CA ASP A 147 7.21 1.40 12.04
C ASP A 147 8.30 0.47 11.50
N TYR A 148 8.22 -0.82 11.83
CA TYR A 148 9.10 -1.83 11.22
C TYR A 148 8.86 -1.96 9.71
N GLN A 149 7.60 -1.97 9.28
CA GLN A 149 7.24 -1.99 7.87
C GLN A 149 7.81 -0.78 7.11
N LYS A 150 7.71 0.43 7.66
CA LYS A 150 8.27 1.64 7.04
C LYS A 150 9.79 1.53 6.85
N LYS A 151 10.50 0.97 7.83
CA LYS A 151 11.96 0.74 7.72
C LYS A 151 12.27 -0.21 6.56
N LEU A 152 11.53 -1.32 6.44
CA LEU A 152 11.67 -2.27 5.33
C LEU A 152 11.35 -1.62 3.98
N GLN A 153 10.23 -0.89 3.87
CA GLN A 153 9.85 -0.19 2.64
C GLN A 153 10.91 0.81 2.19
N LYS A 154 11.51 1.55 3.14
CA LYS A 154 12.65 2.43 2.86
C LYS A 154 13.83 1.66 2.30
N PHE A 155 14.23 0.55 2.95
CA PHE A 155 15.33 -0.29 2.49
C PHE A 155 15.07 -0.83 1.08
N VAL A 156 13.88 -1.39 0.83
CA VAL A 156 13.46 -1.89 -0.48
C VAL A 156 13.54 -0.81 -1.55
N ALA A 157 13.02 0.38 -1.27
CA ALA A 157 13.02 1.50 -2.22
C ALA A 157 14.45 1.97 -2.58
N GLU A 158 15.38 1.89 -1.64
CA GLU A 158 16.79 2.23 -1.87
C GLU A 158 17.55 1.13 -2.62
N VAL A 159 17.19 -0.14 -2.43
CA VAL A 159 17.88 -1.29 -3.05
C VAL A 159 17.36 -1.57 -4.47
N GLN A 160 16.04 -1.58 -4.66
CA GLN A 160 15.37 -2.02 -5.88
C GLN A 160 15.90 -1.39 -7.19
N PRO A 161 16.25 -0.07 -7.26
CA PRO A 161 16.74 0.53 -8.50
C PRO A 161 18.06 -0.05 -9.02
N PHE A 162 18.84 -0.72 -8.18
CA PHE A 162 20.18 -1.22 -8.51
C PHE A 162 20.22 -2.71 -8.80
N VAL A 163 19.21 -3.45 -8.36
CA VAL A 163 19.13 -4.92 -8.42
C VAL A 163 19.43 -5.47 -9.80
N GLY A 164 18.77 -4.96 -10.84
CA GLY A 164 18.98 -5.45 -12.22
C GLY A 164 20.42 -5.27 -12.70
N LYS A 165 21.07 -4.16 -12.32
CA LYS A 165 22.48 -3.91 -12.68
C LYS A 165 23.43 -4.84 -11.95
N TRP A 166 23.16 -5.13 -10.68
CA TRP A 166 23.99 -6.05 -9.90
C TRP A 166 23.87 -7.48 -10.38
N ASP A 167 22.65 -7.91 -10.71
CA ASP A 167 22.37 -9.24 -11.27
C ASP A 167 23.08 -9.43 -12.62
N GLU A 168 22.91 -8.49 -13.55
CA GLU A 168 23.58 -8.51 -14.86
C GLU A 168 25.11 -8.50 -14.74
N ALA A 169 25.64 -7.74 -13.77
CA ALA A 169 27.08 -7.66 -13.52
C ALA A 169 27.63 -8.83 -12.67
N LYS A 170 26.78 -9.74 -12.18
CA LYS A 170 27.14 -10.80 -11.21
C LYS A 170 27.86 -10.24 -9.98
N LYS A 171 27.46 -9.05 -9.52
CA LYS A 171 28.05 -8.37 -8.36
C LYS A 171 27.12 -8.45 -7.15
N TYR A 172 27.72 -8.62 -5.97
CA TYR A 172 26.99 -8.66 -4.70
C TYR A 172 27.42 -7.50 -3.78
N PRO A 173 26.49 -6.57 -3.45
CA PRO A 173 26.78 -5.43 -2.58
C PRO A 173 26.77 -5.84 -1.09
N ARG A 174 27.93 -6.27 -0.57
CA ARG A 174 28.09 -6.74 0.82
C ARG A 174 27.73 -5.68 1.87
N GLU A 175 27.86 -4.40 1.53
CA GLU A 175 27.52 -3.28 2.39
C GLU A 175 26.03 -3.25 2.79
N LEU A 176 25.15 -3.93 2.02
CA LEU A 176 23.74 -4.00 2.35
C LEU A 176 23.46 -4.72 3.68
N HIS A 177 24.32 -5.65 4.10
CA HIS A 177 24.17 -6.31 5.40
C HIS A 177 24.33 -5.30 6.54
N LYS A 178 25.40 -4.51 6.50
CA LYS A 178 25.66 -3.51 7.55
C LYS A 178 24.58 -2.43 7.57
N LYS A 179 24.14 -1.99 6.40
CA LYS A 179 23.03 -1.05 6.26
C LYS A 179 21.72 -1.62 6.83
N ALA A 180 21.39 -2.87 6.54
CA ALA A 180 20.20 -3.52 7.09
C ALA A 180 20.27 -3.62 8.63
N TYR A 181 21.47 -3.86 9.18
CA TYR A 181 21.71 -3.89 10.62
C TYR A 181 21.50 -2.52 11.26
N GLU A 182 22.11 -1.47 10.69
CA GLU A 182 21.96 -0.08 11.16
C GLU A 182 20.51 0.41 11.09
N MET A 183 19.73 -0.08 10.13
CA MET A 183 18.30 0.19 10.02
C MET A 183 17.45 -0.60 11.03
N GLY A 184 18.02 -1.58 11.73
CA GLY A 184 17.33 -2.46 12.67
C GLY A 184 16.37 -3.45 11.99
N ILE A 185 16.68 -3.86 10.76
CA ILE A 185 15.86 -4.83 10.00
C ILE A 185 16.58 -6.17 9.74
N TYR A 186 17.86 -6.27 10.09
CA TYR A 186 18.69 -7.45 9.83
C TYR A 186 18.46 -8.57 10.85
N THR A 187 18.60 -8.25 12.14
CA THR A 187 18.51 -9.19 13.28
C THR A 187 17.61 -8.65 14.40
N PRO A 188 16.35 -8.27 14.10
CA PRO A 188 15.44 -7.71 15.09
C PRO A 188 14.90 -8.75 16.09
N ASN A 189 15.05 -10.03 15.82
CA ASN A 189 14.57 -11.13 16.66
C ASN A 189 15.59 -11.59 17.71
N TYR A 190 16.80 -11.03 17.71
CA TYR A 190 17.87 -11.42 18.63
C TYR A 190 18.01 -10.43 19.78
N ASP A 191 18.46 -10.94 20.93
CA ASP A 191 18.65 -10.16 22.16
C ASP A 191 19.73 -9.07 21.98
N ALA A 192 19.45 -7.88 22.49
CA ALA A 192 20.38 -6.76 22.49
C ALA A 192 21.71 -7.08 23.18
N LYS A 193 21.73 -8.02 24.15
CA LYS A 193 22.96 -8.45 24.84
C LYS A 193 23.98 -9.13 23.91
N TYR A 194 23.53 -9.67 22.77
CA TYR A 194 24.38 -10.23 21.72
C TYR A 194 24.49 -9.30 20.50
N GLY A 195 24.05 -8.04 20.63
CA GLY A 195 24.07 -7.05 19.56
C GLY A 195 22.84 -7.05 18.66
N GLY A 196 21.77 -7.80 18.99
CA GLY A 196 20.52 -7.77 18.24
C GLY A 196 19.82 -6.41 18.30
N THR A 197 18.83 -6.21 17.43
CA THR A 197 18.11 -4.92 17.31
C THR A 197 16.62 -5.06 17.58
N PRO A 198 16.20 -5.62 18.74
CA PRO A 198 14.81 -5.84 19.00
C PRO A 198 14.04 -4.51 19.06
N PRO A 199 12.88 -4.41 18.38
CA PRO A 199 12.05 -3.24 18.48
C PRO A 199 11.45 -3.12 19.89
N GLU A 200 11.01 -1.91 20.24
CA GLU A 200 10.25 -1.70 21.46
C GLU A 200 8.98 -2.59 21.46
N GLY A 201 8.73 -3.28 22.58
CA GLY A 201 7.66 -4.26 22.68
C GLY A 201 7.96 -5.62 22.02
N GLY A 202 9.21 -5.86 21.60
CA GLY A 202 9.70 -7.14 21.10
C GLY A 202 9.29 -7.46 19.66
N PHE A 203 10.05 -8.37 19.06
CA PHE A 203 9.79 -8.92 17.74
C PHE A 203 8.82 -10.10 17.80
N ASP A 204 7.84 -10.15 16.92
CA ASP A 204 6.83 -11.21 16.86
C ASP A 204 6.60 -11.74 15.43
N TYR A 205 5.73 -12.75 15.32
CA TYR A 205 5.44 -13.41 14.05
C TYR A 205 4.77 -12.50 13.02
N PHE A 206 4.05 -11.44 13.42
CA PHE A 206 3.49 -10.48 12.48
C PHE A 206 4.60 -9.64 11.84
N MET A 207 5.63 -9.26 12.62
CA MET A 207 6.82 -8.60 12.07
C MET A 207 7.59 -9.52 11.12
N ALA A 208 7.73 -10.81 11.43
CA ALA A 208 8.35 -11.79 10.53
C ALA A 208 7.60 -11.91 9.19
N MET A 209 6.27 -11.94 9.24
CA MET A 209 5.42 -11.96 8.04
C MET A 209 5.57 -10.68 7.21
N ILE A 210 5.55 -9.49 7.86
CA ILE A 210 5.77 -8.21 7.19
C ILE A 210 7.15 -8.19 6.52
N GLY A 211 8.20 -8.61 7.23
CA GLY A 211 9.56 -8.71 6.70
C GLY A 211 9.61 -9.57 5.43
N SER A 212 9.06 -10.77 5.51
CA SER A 212 9.01 -11.70 4.38
C SER A 212 8.28 -11.08 3.17
N TYR A 213 7.15 -10.42 3.40
CA TYR A 213 6.37 -9.79 2.34
C TYR A 213 7.08 -8.58 1.72
N GLU A 214 7.52 -7.61 2.53
CA GLU A 214 8.15 -6.38 2.02
C GLU A 214 9.46 -6.66 1.30
N LEU A 215 10.31 -7.56 1.81
CA LEU A 215 11.59 -7.86 1.18
C LEU A 215 11.43 -8.50 -0.20
N THR A 216 10.39 -9.31 -0.43
CA THR A 216 10.12 -9.90 -1.76
C THR A 216 9.87 -8.83 -2.84
N ARG A 217 9.47 -7.61 -2.45
CA ARG A 217 9.26 -6.50 -3.39
C ARG A 217 10.54 -5.98 -4.04
N ILE A 218 11.71 -6.33 -3.49
CA ILE A 218 13.02 -6.09 -4.14
C ILE A 218 13.02 -6.70 -5.54
N GLY A 219 12.32 -7.83 -5.74
CA GLY A 219 12.17 -8.46 -7.06
C GLY A 219 13.39 -9.24 -7.51
N CYS A 220 14.32 -9.57 -6.60
CA CYS A 220 15.44 -10.47 -6.86
C CYS A 220 15.61 -11.44 -5.68
N GLY A 221 15.26 -12.70 -5.93
CA GLY A 221 15.35 -13.76 -4.93
C GLY A 221 16.77 -13.98 -4.44
N GLY A 222 17.74 -14.04 -5.36
CA GLY A 222 19.16 -14.29 -5.02
C GLY A 222 19.75 -13.26 -4.05
N LEU A 223 19.43 -11.98 -4.24
CA LEU A 223 19.88 -10.92 -3.34
C LEU A 223 19.28 -11.07 -1.94
N ILE A 224 17.97 -11.35 -1.85
CA ILE A 224 17.27 -11.54 -0.57
C ILE A 224 17.85 -12.74 0.18
N THR A 225 18.01 -13.87 -0.50
CA THR A 225 18.58 -15.09 0.10
C THR A 225 20.02 -14.91 0.54
N ALA A 226 20.81 -14.10 -0.18
CA ALA A 226 22.18 -13.80 0.21
C ALA A 226 22.26 -12.92 1.46
N ILE A 227 21.44 -11.86 1.56
CA ILE A 227 21.45 -10.97 2.73
C ILE A 227 21.00 -11.73 3.99
N TRP A 228 19.93 -12.53 3.89
CA TRP A 228 19.34 -13.24 5.02
C TRP A 228 19.75 -14.72 5.14
N SER A 229 20.86 -15.13 4.51
CA SER A 229 21.46 -16.47 4.72
C SER A 229 21.70 -16.78 6.22
N LEU A 230 21.92 -15.74 7.04
CA LEU A 230 22.04 -15.88 8.48
C LEU A 230 20.84 -16.57 9.15
N LEU A 231 19.65 -16.52 8.56
CA LEU A 231 18.43 -17.11 9.12
C LEU A 231 18.54 -18.63 9.26
N ILE A 232 19.43 -19.28 8.51
CA ILE A 232 19.72 -20.72 8.64
C ILE A 232 21.05 -20.99 9.35
N GLY A 233 22.05 -20.13 9.16
CA GLY A 233 23.39 -20.35 9.73
C GLY A 233 23.54 -19.92 11.19
N LEU A 234 22.80 -18.90 11.64
CA LEU A 234 22.90 -18.35 12.99
C LEU A 234 22.12 -19.13 14.07
N PRO A 235 20.93 -19.70 13.81
CA PRO A 235 20.17 -20.40 14.85
C PRO A 235 20.95 -21.51 15.58
N PRO A 236 21.71 -22.41 14.91
CA PRO A 236 22.48 -23.44 15.61
C PRO A 236 23.51 -22.85 16.60
N ILE A 237 24.16 -21.75 16.22
CA ILE A 237 25.14 -21.02 17.05
C ILE A 237 24.46 -20.46 18.29
N MET A 238 23.32 -19.78 18.13
CA MET A 238 22.63 -19.13 19.24
C MET A 238 21.90 -20.10 20.17
N ALA A 239 21.45 -21.24 19.64
CA ALA A 239 20.77 -22.28 20.41
C ALA A 239 21.74 -23.18 21.20
N HIS A 240 22.88 -23.55 20.60
CA HIS A 240 23.75 -24.60 21.14
C HIS A 240 25.19 -24.17 21.41
N GLY A 241 25.62 -23.01 20.93
CA GLY A 241 26.95 -22.48 21.21
C GLY A 241 27.15 -22.21 22.71
N SER A 242 28.41 -22.27 23.17
CA SER A 242 28.77 -21.74 24.49
C SER A 242 28.50 -20.23 24.55
N GLU A 243 28.38 -19.66 25.75
CA GLU A 243 28.21 -18.20 25.87
C GLU A 243 29.37 -17.42 25.24
N GLU A 244 30.60 -17.95 25.29
CA GLU A 244 31.75 -17.38 24.59
C GLU A 244 31.54 -17.34 23.07
N ILE A 245 31.06 -18.43 22.47
CA ILE A 245 30.75 -18.48 21.03
C ILE A 245 29.62 -17.51 20.66
N LYS A 246 28.57 -17.40 21.49
CA LYS A 246 27.48 -16.44 21.26
C LYS A 246 27.95 -15.00 21.33
N GLN A 247 28.80 -14.66 22.30
CA GLN A 247 29.33 -13.31 22.50
C GLN A 247 30.40 -12.91 21.48
N THR A 248 31.05 -13.88 20.83
CA THR A 248 32.04 -13.65 19.77
C THR A 248 31.40 -13.87 18.40
N VAL A 249 31.40 -15.10 17.90
CA VAL A 249 30.92 -15.47 16.56
C VAL A 249 29.45 -15.09 16.35
N GLY A 250 28.59 -15.39 17.33
CA GLY A 250 27.16 -15.05 17.26
C GLY A 250 26.95 -13.54 17.11
N ARG A 251 27.59 -12.75 17.97
CA ARG A 251 27.55 -11.29 17.95
C ARG A 251 28.06 -10.71 16.63
N GLU A 252 29.22 -11.15 16.13
CA GLU A 252 29.80 -10.65 14.87
C GLU A 252 28.88 -10.91 13.66
N ILE A 253 28.15 -12.04 13.65
CA ILE A 253 27.15 -12.32 12.62
C ILE A 253 25.92 -11.42 12.81
N ILE A 254 25.45 -11.28 14.05
CA ILE A 254 24.27 -10.46 14.40
C ILE A 254 24.49 -8.99 14.00
N THR A 255 25.70 -8.46 14.20
CA THR A 255 26.07 -7.06 13.93
C THR A 255 26.49 -6.79 12.47
N ALA A 256 26.38 -7.81 11.61
CA ALA A 256 26.80 -7.80 10.22
C ALA A 256 28.30 -7.54 9.99
N GLU A 257 29.15 -7.82 10.99
CA GLU A 257 30.61 -7.77 10.84
C GLU A 257 31.13 -9.00 10.10
N LYS A 258 30.54 -10.16 10.41
CA LYS A 258 30.76 -11.42 9.70
C LYS A 258 29.47 -11.87 9.03
N LEU A 259 29.63 -12.58 7.92
CA LEU A 259 28.54 -13.25 7.21
C LEU A 259 28.59 -14.74 7.54
N SER A 260 27.45 -15.40 7.55
CA SER A 260 27.36 -16.83 7.81
C SER A 260 26.79 -17.60 6.62
N ALA A 261 27.28 -18.82 6.49
CA ALA A 261 26.78 -19.83 5.56
C ALA A 261 26.58 -21.13 6.34
N LEU A 262 25.52 -21.86 6.00
CA LEU A 262 25.26 -23.19 6.54
C LEU A 262 25.74 -24.23 5.52
N ALA A 263 26.77 -24.99 5.88
CA ALA A 263 27.36 -26.01 5.01
C ALA A 263 26.93 -27.40 5.47
N ILE A 264 25.76 -27.85 5.00
CA ILE A 264 25.24 -29.21 5.24
C ILE A 264 25.35 -30.06 3.97
N THR A 265 24.85 -29.54 2.84
CA THR A 265 24.78 -30.28 1.58
C THR A 265 26.18 -30.62 1.06
N GLU A 266 26.35 -31.88 0.65
CA GLU A 266 27.56 -32.41 0.05
C GLU A 266 27.28 -32.86 -1.40
N PRO A 267 28.30 -33.08 -2.25
CA PRO A 267 28.08 -33.49 -3.65
C PRO A 267 27.23 -34.76 -3.82
N TRP A 268 27.14 -35.60 -2.79
CA TRP A 268 26.46 -36.90 -2.81
C TRP A 268 25.25 -36.98 -1.86
N GLY A 269 24.92 -35.89 -1.15
CA GLY A 269 23.94 -35.91 -0.07
C GLY A 269 23.24 -34.58 0.11
N GLY A 270 21.90 -34.59 -0.03
CA GLY A 270 21.08 -33.39 0.10
C GLY A 270 19.68 -33.67 0.64
N SER A 271 18.94 -34.58 0.01
CA SER A 271 17.58 -35.00 0.41
C SER A 271 17.56 -36.36 1.09
#